data_AF-A0A349E913-F1
#
_entry.id   AF-A0A349E913-F1
#
_cell.length_a   1.000
_cell.length_b   1.000
_cell.length_c   1.000
_cell.angle_alpha   90.00
_cell.angle_beta   90.00
_cell.angle_gamma   90.00
#
_symmetry.space_group_name_H-M   'P 1'
#
loop_
_entity.id
_entity.type
_entity.pdbx_description
1 polymer ?
#
loop_
_entity_poly.entity_id
_entity_poly.type
_entity_poly.pdbx_seq_one_letter_code
_entity_poly.pdbx_strand_id
1 'polypeptide(L)'
;MFRSRKLLYIILLTGSLFVLNIGQELLTVQLSAASSDQSVPRFEVDPFWPQPLPNKWILGRTIGVDVDARDHVFIVHRDSDDMFMSQEIGLDLGNSQCCTAAPPILEFDAEGNLFSSWGG
;
A
#
# COMPACT_ATOMS: atom_id res chain seq x y z
N MET A 1 70.13 7.42 21.03
CA MET A 1 68.95 6.68 21.55
C MET A 1 67.59 7.38 21.29
N PHE A 2 67.51 8.72 21.17
CA PHE A 2 66.24 9.45 20.94
C PHE A 2 65.67 9.38 19.51
N ARG A 3 66.49 9.10 18.48
CA ARG A 3 66.08 9.10 17.06
C ARG A 3 65.30 7.84 16.65
N SER A 4 65.60 6.66 17.23
CA SER A 4 64.88 5.42 16.92
C SER A 4 63.48 5.36 17.54
N ARG A 5 63.31 5.94 18.74
CA ARG A 5 61.99 6.07 19.39
C ARG A 5 61.04 6.96 18.60
N LYS A 6 61.53 8.09 18.06
CA LYS A 6 60.74 8.95 17.16
C LYS A 6 60.35 8.24 15.86
N LEU A 7 61.27 7.44 15.29
CA LEU A 7 60.98 6.62 14.10
C LEU A 7 59.88 5.58 14.37
N LEU A 8 59.93 4.92 15.53
CA LEU A 8 58.93 3.93 15.95
C LEU A 8 57.53 4.54 16.08
N TYR A 9 57.41 5.74 16.66
CA TYR A 9 56.12 6.43 16.78
C TYR A 9 55.56 6.84 15.41
N ILE A 10 56.41 7.27 14.49
CA ILE A 10 55.97 7.63 13.12
C ILE A 10 55.44 6.40 12.39
N ILE A 11 56.14 5.27 12.47
CA ILE A 11 55.72 4.02 11.82
C ILE A 11 54.41 3.49 12.41
N LEU A 12 54.24 3.56 13.73
CA LEU A 12 52.99 3.17 14.38
C LEU A 12 51.82 4.06 13.97
N LEU A 13 52.04 5.39 13.89
CA LEU A 13 51.01 6.33 13.49
C LEU A 13 50.59 6.12 12.02
N THR A 14 51.56 5.98 11.11
CA THR A 14 51.27 5.78 9.69
C THR A 14 50.64 4.41 9.43
N GLY A 15 51.08 3.35 10.12
CA GLY A 15 50.46 2.04 10.06
C GLY A 15 49.00 2.05 10.55
N SER A 16 48.73 2.74 11.66
CA SER A 16 47.37 2.89 12.20
C SER A 16 46.44 3.62 11.22
N LEU A 17 46.89 4.75 10.65
CA LEU A 17 46.12 5.51 9.66
C LEU A 17 45.83 4.68 8.40
N PHE A 18 46.78 3.85 7.97
CA PHE A 18 46.60 2.98 6.82
C PHE A 18 45.55 1.88 7.08
N VAL A 19 45.58 1.26 8.26
CA VAL A 19 44.58 0.27 8.69
C VAL A 19 43.20 0.91 8.85
N LEU A 20 43.12 2.12 9.39
CA LEU A 20 41.87 2.89 9.48
C LEU A 20 41.29 3.20 8.11
N ASN A 21 42.12 3.59 7.14
CA ASN A 21 41.67 3.89 5.77
C ASN A 21 41.12 2.63 5.07
N ILE A 22 41.82 1.49 5.19
CA ILE A 22 41.34 0.20 4.69
C ILE A 22 40.04 -0.21 5.39
N GLY A 23 39.97 -0.04 6.71
CA GLY A 23 38.77 -0.32 7.49
C GLY A 23 37.55 0.50 7.04
N GLN A 24 37.75 1.76 6.66
CA GLN A 24 36.68 2.61 6.13
C GLN A 24 36.15 2.12 4.77
N GLU A 25 37.04 1.75 3.85
CA GLU A 25 36.67 1.18 2.54
C GLU A 25 35.87 -0.13 2.67
N LEU A 26 36.24 -0.99 3.63
CA LEU A 26 35.52 -2.23 3.93
C LEU A 26 34.18 -1.99 4.64
N LEU A 27 34.05 -0.91 5.42
CA LEU A 27 32.81 -0.56 6.14
C LEU A 27 31.84 0.28 5.29
N THR A 28 32.27 0.83 4.15
CA THR A 28 31.40 1.51 3.17
C THR A 28 30.48 0.58 2.38
N VAL A 29 30.19 -0.63 2.88
CA VAL A 29 29.07 -1.45 2.42
C VAL A 29 27.79 -0.65 2.62
N GLN A 30 27.33 -0.09 1.51
CA GLN A 30 26.14 0.70 1.28
C GLN A 30 25.07 0.63 2.38
N LEU A 31 25.01 1.67 3.21
CA LEU A 31 23.71 2.19 3.64
C LEU A 31 23.08 2.86 2.43
N SER A 32 22.51 2.06 1.51
CA SER A 32 21.52 2.54 0.53
C SER A 32 20.22 2.86 1.26
N ALA A 33 20.28 3.81 2.21
CA ALA A 33 19.10 4.53 2.64
C ALA A 33 18.83 5.59 1.57
N ALA A 34 17.87 5.30 0.70
CA ALA A 34 17.34 6.18 -0.34
C ALA A 34 18.36 6.64 -1.40
N SER A 35 18.58 5.81 -2.42
CA SER A 35 18.98 6.30 -3.73
C SER A 35 17.99 7.40 -4.17
N SER A 36 18.49 8.59 -4.45
CA SER A 36 17.74 9.76 -4.93
C SER A 36 17.12 9.60 -6.32
N ASP A 37 17.17 8.40 -6.91
CA ASP A 37 16.58 8.00 -8.19
C ASP A 37 15.36 7.07 -8.04
N GLN A 38 14.85 6.87 -6.82
CA GLN A 38 13.63 6.09 -6.64
C GLN A 38 12.43 6.93 -7.10
N SER A 39 12.06 6.77 -8.38
CA SER A 39 10.84 7.35 -8.93
C SER A 39 9.66 6.93 -8.06
N VAL A 40 8.97 7.90 -7.47
CA VAL A 40 7.75 7.65 -6.68
C VAL A 40 6.73 6.95 -7.58
N PRO A 41 6.03 5.91 -7.09
CA PRO A 41 4.94 5.29 -7.84
C PRO A 41 3.95 6.35 -8.31
N ARG A 42 3.65 6.35 -9.61
CA ARG A 42 2.55 7.16 -10.17
C ARG A 42 1.32 6.28 -10.24
N PHE A 43 0.22 6.81 -9.76
CA PHE A 43 -1.07 6.15 -9.81
C PHE A 43 -1.92 6.79 -10.91
N GLU A 44 -2.58 5.95 -11.69
CA GLU A 44 -3.59 6.35 -12.67
C GLU A 44 -4.92 5.76 -12.24
N VAL A 45 -6.00 6.47 -12.49
CA VAL A 45 -7.35 5.99 -12.17
C VAL A 45 -7.75 4.96 -13.21
N ASP A 46 -8.16 3.77 -12.77
CA ASP A 46 -8.87 2.82 -13.61
C ASP A 46 -10.38 3.13 -13.58
N PRO A 47 -10.98 3.62 -14.68
CA PRO A 47 -12.40 3.97 -14.70
C PRO A 47 -13.31 2.74 -14.87
N PHE A 48 -12.78 1.55 -15.12
CA PHE A 48 -13.55 0.32 -15.34
C PHE A 48 -13.53 -0.62 -14.14
N TRP A 49 -12.91 -0.19 -13.04
CA TRP A 49 -12.88 -0.91 -11.77
C TRP A 49 -13.79 -0.20 -10.74
N PRO A 50 -14.59 -0.94 -9.94
CA PRO A 50 -14.86 -2.38 -10.05
C PRO A 50 -15.80 -2.70 -11.21
N GLN A 51 -15.92 -3.99 -11.55
CA GLN A 51 -16.92 -4.44 -12.52
C GLN A 51 -18.35 -4.15 -12.01
N PRO A 52 -19.34 -4.00 -12.91
CA PRO A 52 -20.73 -3.81 -12.49
C PRO A 52 -21.20 -4.90 -11.54
N LEU A 53 -21.75 -4.51 -10.40
CA LEU A 53 -22.22 -5.46 -9.40
C LEU A 53 -23.38 -6.32 -9.93
N PRO A 54 -23.44 -7.60 -9.55
CA PRO A 54 -24.57 -8.44 -9.88
C PRO A 54 -25.83 -7.95 -9.16
N ASN A 55 -27.00 -8.46 -9.58
CA ASN A 55 -28.28 -8.22 -8.90
C ASN A 55 -28.74 -6.76 -8.82
N LYS A 56 -28.16 -5.87 -9.65
CA LYS A 56 -28.47 -4.42 -9.65
C LYS A 56 -28.16 -3.78 -8.30
N TRP A 57 -27.10 -4.28 -7.67
CA TRP A 57 -26.64 -3.76 -6.40
C TRP A 57 -25.98 -2.39 -6.53
N ILE A 58 -26.13 -1.60 -5.48
CA ILE A 58 -25.42 -0.34 -5.29
C ILE A 58 -24.79 -0.28 -3.89
N LEU A 59 -23.74 0.52 -3.79
CA LEU A 59 -23.07 0.80 -2.52
C LEU A 59 -23.73 1.97 -1.83
N GLY A 60 -23.90 1.85 -0.52
CA GLY A 60 -24.21 2.98 0.35
C GLY A 60 -22.95 3.76 0.70
N ARG A 61 -22.95 4.45 1.83
CA ARG A 61 -21.78 5.21 2.30
C ARG A 61 -20.65 4.25 2.70
N THR A 62 -19.59 4.19 1.90
CA THR A 62 -18.38 3.41 2.19
C THR A 62 -17.67 3.95 3.42
N ILE A 63 -17.33 3.05 4.34
CA ILE A 63 -16.66 3.36 5.62
C ILE A 63 -15.27 2.75 5.73
N GLY A 64 -14.90 1.82 4.86
CA GLY A 64 -13.58 1.19 4.86
C GLY A 64 -13.25 0.54 3.53
N VAL A 65 -11.96 0.49 3.25
CA VAL A 65 -11.36 -0.30 2.18
C VAL A 65 -10.10 -0.97 2.72
N ASP A 66 -9.86 -2.23 2.36
CA ASP A 66 -8.64 -2.96 2.70
C ASP A 66 -8.23 -3.90 1.57
N VAL A 67 -6.97 -4.33 1.56
CA VAL A 67 -6.43 -5.28 0.58
C VAL A 67 -5.66 -6.37 1.31
N ASP A 68 -5.96 -7.63 1.01
CA ASP A 68 -5.24 -8.75 1.63
C ASP A 68 -4.05 -9.24 0.80
N ALA A 69 -3.36 -10.28 1.28
CA ALA A 69 -2.17 -10.83 0.62
C ALA A 69 -2.45 -11.54 -0.73
N ARG A 70 -3.72 -11.66 -1.14
CA ARG A 70 -4.15 -12.26 -2.42
C ARG A 70 -4.51 -11.18 -3.44
N ASP A 71 -4.25 -9.90 -3.13
CA ASP A 71 -4.73 -8.74 -3.88
C ASP A 71 -6.26 -8.65 -3.97
N HIS A 72 -6.97 -9.25 -3.01
CA HIS A 72 -8.41 -9.07 -2.92
C HIS A 72 -8.73 -7.75 -2.22
N VAL A 73 -9.61 -6.96 -2.83
CA VAL A 73 -10.05 -5.67 -2.31
C VAL A 73 -11.37 -5.84 -1.56
N PHE A 74 -11.41 -5.40 -0.31
CA PHE A 74 -12.58 -5.45 0.53
C PHE A 74 -13.18 -4.04 0.63
N ILE A 75 -14.45 -3.88 0.28
CA ILE A 75 -15.20 -2.65 0.49
C ILE A 75 -16.21 -2.89 1.61
N VAL A 76 -16.16 -2.07 2.65
CA VAL A 76 -17.14 -2.05 3.73
C VAL A 76 -18.00 -0.79 3.58
N HIS A 77 -19.30 -0.97 3.42
CA HIS A 77 -20.26 0.13 3.36
C HIS A 77 -21.42 -0.11 4.31
N ARG A 78 -22.17 0.95 4.62
CA ARG A 78 -23.43 0.82 5.33
C ARG A 78 -24.56 0.55 4.35
N ASP A 79 -25.44 -0.38 4.69
CA ASP A 79 -26.53 -0.91 3.87
C ASP A 79 -27.93 -0.54 4.37
N SER A 80 -28.03 0.26 5.44
CA SER A 80 -29.31 0.79 5.92
C SER A 80 -29.90 1.83 4.95
N ASP A 81 -31.22 1.86 4.82
CA ASP A 81 -31.95 2.74 3.89
C ASP A 81 -31.54 4.23 3.97
N ASP A 82 -31.20 4.72 5.16
CA ASP A 82 -30.78 6.12 5.39
C ASP A 82 -29.38 6.45 4.84
N MET A 83 -28.64 5.44 4.40
CA MET A 83 -27.33 5.58 3.75
C MET A 83 -27.43 5.80 2.25
N PHE A 84 -28.64 5.63 1.71
CA PHE A 84 -28.98 5.88 0.32
C PHE A 84 -29.85 7.14 0.25
N MET A 85 -29.68 7.93 -0.79
CA MET A 85 -30.70 8.94 -1.09
C MET A 85 -32.01 8.24 -1.42
N SER A 86 -33.14 8.89 -1.10
CA SER A 86 -34.51 8.33 -1.22
C SER A 86 -34.91 7.73 -2.59
N GLN A 87 -34.08 7.86 -3.62
CA GLN A 87 -34.33 7.38 -4.97
C GLN A 87 -33.28 6.35 -5.46
N GLU A 88 -32.26 6.05 -4.67
CA GLU A 88 -31.14 5.20 -5.12
C GLU A 88 -31.51 3.70 -5.05
N ILE A 89 -32.19 3.27 -3.99
CA ILE A 89 -32.71 1.89 -3.84
C ILE A 89 -34.11 1.71 -4.47
N GLY A 90 -34.27 2.22 -5.69
CA GLY A 90 -35.59 2.30 -6.33
C GLY A 90 -36.26 0.96 -6.67
N LEU A 91 -35.50 -0.15 -6.68
CA LEU A 91 -36.07 -1.50 -6.85
C LEU A 91 -36.79 -1.94 -5.57
N ASP A 92 -36.20 -1.65 -4.40
CA ASP A 92 -36.79 -1.98 -3.09
C ASP A 92 -38.01 -1.10 -2.81
N LEU A 93 -37.97 0.16 -3.26
CA LEU A 93 -39.10 1.09 -3.18
C LEU A 93 -40.18 0.84 -4.25
N GLY A 94 -39.95 -0.05 -5.21
CA GLY A 94 -40.90 -0.37 -6.29
C GLY A 94 -41.15 0.77 -7.29
N ASN A 95 -40.27 1.77 -7.35
CA ASN A 95 -40.44 2.97 -8.20
C ASN A 95 -39.42 3.02 -9.37
N SER A 96 -38.52 2.04 -9.47
CA SER A 96 -37.55 1.90 -10.55
C SER A 96 -37.23 0.43 -10.84
N GLN A 97 -36.63 0.15 -12.00
CA GLN A 97 -36.21 -1.19 -12.42
C GLN A 97 -34.85 -1.61 -11.81
N CYS A 98 -34.26 -0.72 -11.03
CA CYS A 98 -33.00 -0.80 -10.28
C CYS A 98 -33.20 0.12 -9.06
N CYS A 99 -32.55 0.02 -7.93
CA CYS A 99 -31.43 -0.83 -7.52
C CYS A 99 -31.74 -1.30 -6.10
N THR A 100 -30.93 -2.20 -5.56
CA THR A 100 -31.05 -2.63 -4.16
C THR A 100 -29.69 -2.51 -3.47
N ALA A 101 -29.68 -2.37 -2.15
CA ALA A 101 -28.44 -2.32 -1.39
C ALA A 101 -27.65 -3.63 -1.55
N ALA A 102 -26.34 -3.52 -1.78
CA ALA A 102 -25.45 -4.66 -1.68
C ALA A 102 -25.31 -5.11 -0.21
N PRO A 103 -24.90 -6.37 0.07
CA PRO A 103 -24.45 -6.76 1.40
C PRO A 103 -23.30 -5.84 1.89
N PRO A 104 -23.20 -5.56 3.20
CA PRO A 104 -22.35 -4.49 3.72
C PRO A 104 -20.85 -4.73 3.52
N ILE A 105 -20.43 -5.96 3.23
CA ILE A 105 -19.05 -6.31 2.91
C ILE A 105 -19.00 -6.99 1.54
N LEU A 106 -18.15 -6.46 0.67
CA LEU A 106 -17.90 -6.97 -0.68
C LEU A 106 -16.41 -7.23 -0.87
N GLU A 107 -16.06 -8.41 -1.36
CA GLU A 107 -14.69 -8.82 -1.71
C GLU A 107 -14.58 -8.91 -3.24
N PHE A 108 -13.59 -8.20 -3.79
CA PHE A 108 -13.29 -8.18 -5.21
C PHE A 108 -11.91 -8.79 -5.46
N ASP A 109 -11.72 -9.42 -6.61
CA ASP A 109 -10.37 -9.71 -7.11
C ASP A 109 -9.69 -8.44 -7.68
N ALA A 110 -8.42 -8.56 -8.07
CA ALA A 110 -7.64 -7.45 -8.59
C ALA A 110 -8.25 -6.82 -9.86
N GLU A 111 -8.91 -7.63 -10.69
CA GLU A 111 -9.62 -7.20 -11.89
C GLU A 111 -10.99 -6.54 -11.60
N GLY A 112 -11.42 -6.54 -10.35
CA GLY A 112 -12.66 -5.91 -9.89
C GLY A 112 -13.90 -6.77 -10.07
N ASN A 113 -13.75 -8.08 -10.31
CA ASN A 113 -14.87 -9.01 -10.28
C ASN A 113 -15.28 -9.23 -8.82
N LEU A 114 -16.59 -9.30 -8.57
CA LEU A 114 -17.09 -9.64 -7.24
C LEU A 114 -16.79 -11.12 -6.95
N PHE A 115 -15.91 -11.36 -5.97
CA PHE A 115 -15.52 -12.69 -5.53
C PHE A 115 -16.48 -13.23 -4.46
N SER A 116 -16.78 -12.43 -3.43
CA SER A 116 -17.74 -12.82 -2.38
C SER A 116 -18.40 -11.62 -1.72
N SER A 117 -19.52 -11.86 -1.02
CA SER A 117 -20.27 -10.83 -0.30
C SER A 117 -20.95 -11.40 0.94
N TRP A 118 -20.93 -10.65 2.04
CA TRP A 118 -21.52 -11.09 3.32
C TRP A 118 -21.82 -9.92 4.27
N GLY A 119 -22.40 -10.27 5.41
CA GLY A 119 -22.80 -9.34 6.48
C GLY A 119 -24.31 -9.11 6.51
N GLY A 120 -24.81 -8.84 7.72
CA GLY A 120 -26.23 -8.73 8.08
C GLY A 120 -26.42 -8.86 9.59
#